data_AF-A0A1H2LBU2-F1
#
_entry.id   AF-A0A1H2LBU2-F1
#
_cell.length_a   1.000
_cell.length_b   1.000
_cell.length_c   1.000
_cell.angle_alpha   90.00
_cell.angle_beta   90.00
_cell.angle_gamma   90.00
#
_symmetry.space_group_name_H-M   'P 1'
#
loop_
_entity.id
_entity.type
_entity.pdbx_description
1 polymer ?
#
loop_
_entity_poly.entity_id
_entity_poly.type
_entity_poly.pdbx_seq_one_letter_code
_entity_poly.pdbx_strand_id
1 'polypeptide(L)'
;MLSNDQKEQLIELLKAPIVRNREIKIRKDSGEIESPQQYRSNFDPDMSDFAVGYYKVIYRNILASSILESAEFENKMFAGDTMNSFNRVANQIATAGRSASERTPQNEWPECLRDYYEKYHCLANFWILPSELGRSSNRQSLNKNQRSWDYMDRYLKRVQAAYSGKYQEDFEKYRDYFEKFDGFEDFCDKHFLRGVYVDNNYGIMEYSKQGSPEKVVEDILMRINQRAEVIARSQYAKKLWDYFGKCSVVNTATA
;
A
#
# COMPACT_ATOMS: atom_id res chain seq x y z
N MET A 1 7.66 21.49 12.10
CA MET A 1 6.92 20.22 12.31
C MET A 1 5.44 20.49 12.11
N LEU A 2 4.62 19.48 11.81
CA LEU A 2 3.17 19.65 11.72
C LEU A 2 2.53 19.77 13.12
N SER A 3 1.45 20.55 13.25
CA SER A 3 0.59 20.56 14.43
C SER A 3 -0.15 19.23 14.60
N ASN A 4 -0.80 18.99 15.74
CA ASN A 4 -1.59 17.78 15.94
C ASN A 4 -2.78 17.73 14.97
N ASP A 5 -3.50 18.84 14.79
CA ASP A 5 -4.60 18.94 13.83
C ASP A 5 -4.14 18.65 12.39
N GLN A 6 -2.96 19.14 12.00
CA GLN A 6 -2.38 18.83 10.69
C GLN A 6 -2.02 17.34 10.55
N LYS A 7 -1.55 16.70 11.63
CA LYS A 7 -1.29 15.25 11.61
C LYS A 7 -2.58 14.46 11.49
N GLU A 8 -3.64 14.85 12.18
CA GLU A 8 -4.96 14.21 12.06
C GLU A 8 -5.52 14.35 10.65
N GLN A 9 -5.44 15.54 10.05
CA GLN A 9 -5.83 15.74 8.66
C GLN A 9 -4.98 14.93 7.68
N LEU A 10 -3.67 14.82 7.93
CA LEU A 10 -2.77 13.99 7.13
C LEU A 10 -3.15 12.50 7.23
N ILE A 11 -3.53 12.01 8.42
CA ILE A 11 -4.01 10.63 8.62
C ILE A 11 -5.25 10.39 7.77
N GLU A 12 -6.24 11.29 7.80
CA GLU A 12 -7.45 11.14 6.99
C GLU A 12 -7.16 11.14 5.48
N LEU A 13 -6.22 11.95 5.01
CA LEU A 13 -5.83 11.95 3.59
C LEU A 13 -5.07 10.69 3.18
N LEU A 14 -4.25 10.13 4.07
CA LEU A 14 -3.56 8.87 3.81
C LEU A 14 -4.54 7.69 3.71
N LYS A 15 -5.70 7.79 4.36
CA LYS A 15 -6.77 6.79 4.34
C LYS A 15 -7.85 7.06 3.29
N ALA A 16 -7.88 8.25 2.70
CA ALA A 16 -8.88 8.60 1.71
C ALA A 16 -8.73 7.70 0.46
N PRO A 17 -9.84 7.16 -0.06
CA PRO A 17 -9.79 6.34 -1.27
C PRO A 17 -9.37 7.18 -2.47
N ILE A 18 -8.62 6.56 -3.37
CA ILE A 18 -8.16 7.17 -4.61
C ILE A 18 -8.99 6.63 -5.77
N VAL A 19 -9.64 7.54 -6.48
CA VAL A 19 -10.53 7.23 -7.60
C VAL A 19 -10.07 7.94 -8.88
N ARG A 20 -10.59 7.48 -10.02
CA ARG A 20 -10.18 8.00 -11.32
C ARG A 20 -10.73 9.40 -11.54
N ASN A 21 -9.85 10.37 -11.74
CA ASN A 21 -10.22 11.60 -12.42
C ASN A 21 -10.03 11.45 -13.94
N ARG A 22 -11.03 11.85 -14.73
CA ARG A 22 -10.90 11.93 -16.19
C ARG A 22 -10.28 13.26 -16.64
N GLU A 23 -10.23 14.25 -15.76
CA GLU A 23 -9.49 15.49 -15.96
C GLU A 23 -7.99 15.33 -15.63
N ILE A 24 -7.19 16.35 -15.91
CA ILE A 24 -5.72 16.34 -15.76
C ILE A 24 -5.28 16.89 -14.38
N LYS A 25 -6.18 16.94 -13.39
CA LYS A 25 -5.89 17.56 -12.08
C LYS A 25 -6.23 16.64 -10.91
N ILE A 26 -5.39 16.68 -9.89
CA ILE A 26 -5.66 16.04 -8.60
C ILE A 26 -6.56 16.98 -7.79
N ARG A 27 -7.58 16.44 -7.12
CA ARG A 27 -8.45 17.17 -6.20
C ARG A 27 -9.04 16.25 -5.14
N LYS A 28 -9.59 16.84 -4.07
CA LYS A 28 -10.39 16.14 -3.07
C LYS A 28 -11.86 16.45 -3.30
N ASP A 29 -12.71 15.43 -3.38
CA ASP A 29 -14.15 15.58 -3.48
C ASP A 29 -14.83 14.53 -2.60
N SER A 30 -15.82 14.94 -1.80
CA SER A 30 -16.68 14.05 -1.02
C SER A 30 -15.96 12.99 -0.16
N GLY A 31 -14.74 13.30 0.30
CA GLY A 31 -13.91 12.39 1.11
C GLY A 31 -12.94 11.51 0.31
N GLU A 32 -13.05 11.52 -1.01
CA GLU A 32 -12.18 10.79 -1.94
C GLU A 32 -11.11 11.72 -2.53
N ILE A 33 -10.05 11.12 -3.05
CA ILE A 33 -9.00 11.80 -3.81
C ILE A 33 -9.13 11.38 -5.27
N GLU A 34 -9.53 12.32 -6.11
CA GLU A 34 -9.60 12.09 -7.54
C GLU A 34 -8.23 12.37 -8.16
N SER A 35 -7.66 11.38 -8.85
CA SER A 35 -6.35 11.52 -9.48
C SER A 35 -6.40 11.10 -10.96
N PRO A 36 -5.72 11.85 -11.85
CA PRO A 36 -5.34 11.32 -13.15
C PRO A 36 -4.28 10.22 -13.01
N GLN A 37 -3.94 9.62 -14.14
CA GLN A 37 -2.89 8.63 -14.25
C GLN A 37 -2.13 8.82 -15.56
N GLN A 38 -0.82 9.02 -15.45
CA GLN A 38 0.10 8.95 -16.58
C GLN A 38 0.43 7.52 -16.96
N TYR A 39 0.53 6.60 -15.99
CA TYR A 39 0.85 5.20 -16.25
C TYR A 39 -0.05 4.59 -17.32
N ARG A 40 0.55 4.07 -18.41
CA ARG A 40 -0.18 3.62 -19.62
C ARG A 40 -0.83 2.24 -19.43
N SER A 41 -1.85 2.18 -18.57
CA SER A 41 -2.67 1.01 -18.29
C SER A 41 -4.12 1.44 -18.02
N ASN A 42 -4.99 0.48 -17.69
CA ASN A 42 -6.24 0.81 -17.01
C ASN A 42 -5.95 1.60 -15.73
N PHE A 43 -6.91 2.43 -15.31
CA PHE A 43 -6.75 3.19 -14.09
C PHE A 43 -6.49 2.24 -12.93
N ASP A 44 -5.40 2.51 -12.23
CA ASP A 44 -4.90 1.75 -11.11
C ASP A 44 -4.57 2.74 -9.98
N PRO A 45 -5.36 2.74 -8.89
CA PRO A 45 -5.20 3.69 -7.79
C PRO A 45 -3.77 3.76 -7.23
N ASP A 46 -3.07 2.62 -7.13
CA ASP A 46 -1.70 2.54 -6.61
C ASP A 46 -0.63 3.00 -7.62
N MET A 47 -1.01 3.25 -8.87
CA MET A 47 -0.17 3.85 -9.91
C MET A 47 -0.72 5.20 -10.41
N SER A 48 -1.69 5.77 -9.70
CA SER A 48 -2.20 7.11 -9.97
C SER A 48 -1.13 8.18 -9.79
N ASP A 49 -1.28 9.35 -10.43
CA ASP A 49 -0.31 10.44 -10.30
C ASP A 49 -0.15 10.91 -8.85
N PHE A 50 -1.23 10.84 -8.07
CA PHE A 50 -1.20 11.13 -6.64
C PHE A 50 -0.39 10.11 -5.83
N ALA A 51 -0.58 8.81 -6.09
CA ALA A 51 0.20 7.75 -5.45
C ALA A 51 1.69 7.81 -5.84
N VAL A 52 2.00 8.06 -7.11
CA VAL A 52 3.38 8.20 -7.60
C VAL A 52 4.09 9.38 -6.92
N GLY A 53 3.41 10.52 -6.77
CA GLY A 53 3.96 11.65 -6.02
C GLY A 53 4.19 11.34 -4.54
N TYR A 54 3.27 10.60 -3.90
CA TYR A 54 3.44 10.09 -2.55
C TYR A 54 4.71 9.21 -2.41
N TYR A 55 4.93 8.25 -3.31
CA TYR A 55 6.11 7.40 -3.29
C TYR A 55 7.41 8.19 -3.44
N LYS A 56 7.42 9.20 -4.33
CA LYS A 56 8.57 10.12 -4.50
C LYS A 56 8.93 10.85 -3.21
N VAL A 57 7.96 11.06 -2.31
CA VAL A 57 8.21 11.68 -1.00
C VAL A 57 8.76 10.65 -0.01
N ILE A 58 8.06 9.54 0.21
CA ILE A 58 8.37 8.62 1.31
C ILE A 58 9.51 7.63 1.01
N TYR A 59 9.76 7.34 -0.27
CA TYR A 59 10.83 6.43 -0.72
C TYR A 59 11.98 7.17 -1.41
N ARG A 60 12.06 8.50 -1.27
CA ARG A 60 13.07 9.35 -1.94
C ARG A 60 14.52 8.89 -1.77
N ASN A 61 14.83 8.20 -0.67
CA ASN A 61 16.19 7.76 -0.34
C ASN A 61 16.55 6.41 -0.98
N ILE A 62 15.56 5.64 -1.43
CA ILE A 62 15.77 4.33 -2.09
C ILE A 62 15.43 4.37 -3.58
N LEU A 63 14.61 5.32 -4.01
CA LEU A 63 14.36 5.62 -5.41
C LEU A 63 15.58 6.33 -6.01
N ALA A 64 16.30 5.64 -6.90
CA ALA A 64 17.40 6.23 -7.65
C ALA A 64 16.92 7.18 -8.76
N SER A 65 15.69 6.98 -9.24
CA SER A 65 15.05 7.79 -10.29
C SER A 65 13.52 7.79 -10.16
N SER A 66 12.79 8.32 -11.15
CA SER A 66 11.33 8.34 -11.11
C SER A 66 10.80 6.90 -11.25
N ILE A 67 9.60 6.63 -10.70
CA ILE A 67 8.92 5.34 -10.91
C ILE A 67 8.49 5.21 -12.38
N LEU A 68 8.12 6.34 -12.99
CA LEU A 68 7.67 6.44 -14.37
C LEU A 68 8.55 7.40 -15.19
N GLU A 69 8.84 7.00 -16.42
CA GLU A 69 9.39 7.82 -17.50
C GLU A 69 8.48 7.66 -18.73
N SER A 70 8.04 8.77 -19.34
CA SER A 70 7.17 8.76 -20.52
C SER A 70 5.96 7.80 -20.43
N ALA A 71 5.27 7.80 -19.27
CA ALA A 71 4.11 6.96 -18.97
C ALA A 71 4.37 5.44 -18.81
N GLU A 72 5.63 5.00 -18.89
CA GLU A 72 6.05 3.61 -18.66
C GLU A 72 6.93 3.50 -17.42
N PHE A 73 7.15 2.27 -16.92
CA PHE A 73 8.07 2.05 -15.82
C PHE A 73 9.49 2.42 -16.26
N GLU A 74 10.06 3.44 -15.64
CA GLU A 74 11.48 3.77 -15.78
C GLU A 74 12.32 2.67 -15.12
N ASN A 75 11.90 2.26 -13.92
CA ASN A 75 12.51 1.16 -13.19
C ASN A 75 11.46 0.15 -12.71
N LYS A 76 11.44 -1.03 -13.32
CA LYS A 76 10.54 -2.13 -12.98
C LYS A 76 10.73 -2.70 -11.57
N MET A 77 11.78 -2.31 -10.84
CA MET A 77 12.03 -2.69 -9.45
C MET A 77 11.21 -1.89 -8.44
N PHE A 78 10.55 -0.79 -8.86
CA PHE A 78 9.77 0.06 -7.96
C PHE A 78 8.42 0.40 -8.60
N ALA A 79 7.44 -0.47 -8.41
CA ALA A 79 6.08 -0.28 -8.86
C ALA A 79 5.13 -0.21 -7.66
N GLY A 80 4.13 0.67 -7.75
CA GLY A 80 3.03 0.74 -6.80
C GLY A 80 2.25 -0.58 -6.73
N ASP A 81 1.85 -0.94 -5.52
CA ASP A 81 1.01 -2.10 -5.22
C ASP A 81 0.19 -1.82 -3.95
N THR A 82 -0.83 -2.64 -3.71
CA THR A 82 -1.72 -2.57 -2.55
C THR A 82 -1.37 -3.66 -1.54
N MET A 83 -0.86 -3.32 -0.35
CA MET A 83 -0.40 -4.24 0.72
C MET A 83 -1.39 -5.37 1.04
N ASN A 84 -2.68 -5.05 1.18
CA ASN A 84 -3.74 -6.05 1.32
C ASN A 84 -4.74 -5.88 0.19
N SER A 85 -4.92 -6.91 -0.63
CA SER A 85 -5.89 -6.88 -1.73
C SER A 85 -7.30 -7.15 -1.21
N PHE A 86 -8.32 -6.51 -1.82
CA PHE A 86 -9.72 -6.76 -1.48
C PHE A 86 -10.13 -8.20 -1.81
N ASN A 87 -9.86 -8.63 -3.05
CA ASN A 87 -10.33 -9.90 -3.59
C ASN A 87 -9.88 -11.09 -2.73
N ARG A 88 -8.71 -11.00 -2.12
CA ARG A 88 -8.18 -12.10 -1.30
C ARG A 88 -9.07 -12.46 -0.13
N VAL A 89 -9.45 -11.46 0.65
CA VAL A 89 -10.27 -11.66 1.85
C VAL A 89 -11.73 -11.89 1.46
N ALA A 90 -12.19 -11.14 0.47
CA ALA A 90 -13.55 -11.25 -0.04
C ALA A 90 -13.84 -12.65 -0.61
N ASN A 91 -12.87 -13.34 -1.21
CA ASN A 91 -13.03 -14.72 -1.69
C ASN A 91 -13.17 -15.77 -0.57
N GLN A 92 -12.88 -15.40 0.68
CA GLN A 92 -13.03 -16.26 1.85
C GLN A 92 -14.38 -16.07 2.55
N ILE A 93 -15.09 -14.98 2.27
CA ILE A 93 -16.40 -14.67 2.84
C ILE A 93 -17.48 -15.33 1.98
N ALA A 94 -18.22 -16.28 2.57
CA ALA A 94 -19.18 -17.11 1.84
C ALA A 94 -20.26 -16.29 1.12
N THR A 95 -20.75 -15.21 1.73
CA THR A 95 -21.79 -14.34 1.14
C THR A 95 -21.26 -13.42 0.05
N ALA A 96 -19.94 -13.32 -0.14
CA ALA A 96 -19.33 -12.43 -1.11
C ALA A 96 -18.93 -13.16 -2.41
N GLY A 97 -19.05 -14.49 -2.48
CA GLY A 97 -18.58 -15.30 -3.62
C GLY A 97 -17.09 -15.65 -3.57
N ARG A 98 -16.67 -16.68 -4.29
CA ARG A 98 -15.31 -17.29 -4.16
C ARG A 98 -14.27 -16.73 -5.13
N SER A 99 -14.70 -15.89 -6.07
CA SER A 99 -13.85 -15.28 -7.09
C SER A 99 -14.40 -13.93 -7.53
N ALA A 100 -13.60 -13.15 -8.25
CA ALA A 100 -14.05 -11.86 -8.79
C ALA A 100 -15.22 -12.03 -9.77
N SER A 101 -15.26 -13.13 -10.55
CA SER A 101 -16.37 -13.45 -11.45
C SER A 101 -17.63 -13.96 -10.73
N GLU A 102 -17.50 -14.44 -9.49
CA GLU A 102 -18.61 -14.92 -8.66
C GLU A 102 -19.04 -13.88 -7.61
N ARG A 103 -18.50 -12.66 -7.65
CA ARG A 103 -18.73 -11.63 -6.65
C ARG A 103 -20.22 -11.27 -6.59
N THR A 104 -20.84 -11.44 -5.42
CA THR A 104 -22.24 -11.09 -5.18
C THR A 104 -22.44 -9.57 -5.08
N PRO A 105 -23.68 -9.06 -5.21
CA PRO A 105 -24.02 -7.67 -4.93
C PRO A 105 -23.56 -7.18 -3.55
N GLN A 106 -23.10 -5.92 -3.45
CA GLN A 106 -22.52 -5.37 -2.21
C GLN A 106 -23.47 -5.39 -1.00
N ASN A 107 -24.77 -5.28 -1.23
CA ASN A 107 -25.78 -5.33 -0.17
C ASN A 107 -25.88 -6.70 0.52
N GLU A 108 -25.35 -7.77 -0.09
CA GLU A 108 -25.26 -9.11 0.51
C GLU A 108 -24.00 -9.30 1.36
N TRP A 109 -23.03 -8.38 1.28
CA TRP A 109 -21.77 -8.48 1.99
C TRP A 109 -21.94 -8.07 3.46
N PRO A 110 -21.13 -8.64 4.38
CA PRO A 110 -21.04 -8.13 5.73
C PRO A 110 -20.54 -6.67 5.71
N GLU A 111 -20.98 -5.88 6.68
CA GLU A 111 -20.69 -4.45 6.77
C GLU A 111 -19.19 -4.15 6.72
N CYS A 112 -18.37 -4.90 7.46
CA CYS A 112 -16.92 -4.75 7.47
C CYS A 112 -16.29 -4.89 6.06
N LEU A 113 -16.84 -5.76 5.21
CA LEU A 113 -16.33 -5.98 3.85
C LEU A 113 -16.72 -4.82 2.92
N ARG A 114 -17.92 -4.26 3.07
CA ARG A 114 -18.33 -3.05 2.33
C ARG A 114 -17.43 -1.87 2.70
N ASP A 115 -17.25 -1.64 3.99
CA ASP A 115 -16.37 -0.59 4.52
C ASP A 115 -14.95 -0.72 3.99
N TYR A 116 -14.44 -1.96 3.93
CA TYR A 116 -13.12 -2.22 3.39
C TYR A 116 -13.07 -1.96 1.88
N TYR A 117 -14.06 -2.38 1.11
CA TYR A 117 -14.14 -2.14 -0.33
C TYR A 117 -14.08 -0.65 -0.68
N GLU A 118 -14.72 0.21 0.11
CA GLU A 118 -14.73 1.66 -0.11
C GLU A 118 -13.40 2.33 0.23
N LYS A 119 -12.55 1.72 1.06
CA LYS A 119 -11.39 2.40 1.69
C LYS A 119 -10.04 1.77 1.36
N TYR A 120 -9.99 0.57 0.78
CA TYR A 120 -8.73 -0.17 0.64
C TYR A 120 -7.75 0.42 -0.38
N HIS A 121 -8.25 1.18 -1.37
CA HIS A 121 -7.41 1.88 -2.34
C HIS A 121 -6.94 3.24 -1.81
N CYS A 122 -6.16 3.23 -0.74
CA CYS A 122 -5.62 4.43 -0.10
C CYS A 122 -4.11 4.34 0.09
N LEU A 123 -3.45 5.50 0.24
CA LEU A 123 -1.99 5.60 0.39
C LEU A 123 -1.45 4.78 1.58
N ALA A 124 -2.20 4.71 2.67
CA ALA A 124 -1.84 3.93 3.86
C ALA A 124 -1.84 2.42 3.61
N ASN A 125 -2.56 1.93 2.61
CA ASN A 125 -2.50 0.53 2.14
C ASN A 125 -1.55 0.35 0.95
N PHE A 126 -0.90 1.41 0.46
CA PHE A 126 -0.02 1.34 -0.71
C PHE A 126 1.46 1.29 -0.34
N TRP A 127 2.24 0.65 -1.20
CA TRP A 127 3.70 0.57 -1.13
C TRP A 127 4.32 0.42 -2.52
N ILE A 128 5.66 0.33 -2.56
CA ILE A 128 6.39 -0.02 -3.77
C ILE A 128 7.04 -1.39 -3.61
N LEU A 129 7.07 -2.15 -4.70
CA LEU A 129 7.71 -3.46 -4.82
C LEU A 129 8.25 -3.65 -6.24
N PRO A 130 9.11 -4.64 -6.50
CA PRO A 130 9.38 -5.07 -7.86
C PRO A 130 8.09 -5.45 -8.58
N SER A 131 7.91 -4.93 -9.80
CA SER A 131 6.69 -5.15 -10.60
C SER A 131 6.39 -6.64 -10.82
N GLU A 132 7.42 -7.47 -11.00
CA GLU A 132 7.24 -8.93 -11.10
C GLU A 132 6.73 -9.56 -9.80
N LEU A 133 7.10 -9.00 -8.65
CA LEU A 133 6.73 -9.52 -7.32
C LEU A 133 5.31 -9.10 -6.92
N GLY A 134 4.92 -7.84 -7.17
CA GLY A 134 3.61 -7.31 -6.80
C GLY A 134 2.53 -7.47 -7.87
N ARG A 135 2.88 -7.34 -9.15
CA ARG A 135 1.91 -7.09 -10.23
C ARG A 135 1.84 -8.20 -11.28
N SER A 136 2.83 -9.07 -11.38
CA SER A 136 2.78 -10.18 -12.33
C SER A 136 1.99 -11.37 -11.75
N SER A 137 1.26 -12.08 -12.60
CA SER A 137 0.60 -13.35 -12.25
C SER A 137 1.53 -14.56 -12.40
N ASN A 138 2.80 -14.34 -12.75
CA ASN A 138 3.75 -15.42 -12.99
C ASN A 138 4.07 -16.12 -11.68
N ARG A 139 3.92 -17.45 -11.67
CA ARG A 139 4.08 -18.33 -10.50
C ARG A 139 5.55 -18.38 -10.02
N GLN A 140 6.04 -17.31 -9.44
CA GLN A 140 7.38 -17.23 -8.86
C GLN A 140 7.30 -17.17 -7.34
N SER A 141 8.40 -17.57 -6.71
CA SER A 141 8.53 -17.99 -5.31
C SER A 141 8.21 -16.90 -4.27
N LEU A 142 8.39 -15.62 -4.59
CA LEU A 142 8.02 -14.45 -3.75
C LEU A 142 6.74 -13.73 -4.16
N ASN A 143 6.04 -14.20 -5.20
CA ASN A 143 4.90 -13.47 -5.76
C ASN A 143 3.74 -13.42 -4.75
N LYS A 144 3.30 -12.21 -4.46
CA LYS A 144 2.18 -11.94 -3.56
C LYS A 144 0.84 -12.50 -4.07
N ASN A 145 0.69 -12.68 -5.39
CA ASN A 145 -0.49 -13.27 -6.04
C ASN A 145 -0.60 -14.80 -5.89
N GLN A 146 0.38 -15.47 -5.27
CA GLN A 146 0.24 -16.89 -4.93
C GLN A 146 -0.70 -17.06 -3.73
N ARG A 147 -1.47 -18.16 -3.72
CA ARG A 147 -2.54 -18.46 -2.74
C ARG A 147 -2.11 -18.42 -1.26
N SER A 148 -0.83 -18.27 -0.93
CA SER A 148 -0.31 -18.19 0.43
C SER A 148 0.40 -16.88 0.79
N TRP A 149 0.64 -15.93 -0.13
CA TRP A 149 1.53 -14.79 0.13
C TRP A 149 0.88 -13.41 -0.01
N ASP A 150 -0.40 -13.34 -0.37
CA ASP A 150 -1.16 -12.07 -0.48
C ASP A 150 -1.52 -11.43 0.87
N TYR A 151 -1.14 -12.10 1.97
CA TYR A 151 -1.21 -11.56 3.32
C TYR A 151 0.16 -11.08 3.76
N MET A 152 0.23 -9.86 4.29
CA MET A 152 1.48 -9.21 4.66
C MET A 152 2.29 -10.00 5.69
N ASP A 153 1.65 -10.63 6.67
CA ASP A 153 2.34 -11.47 7.66
C ASP A 153 3.08 -12.66 7.02
N ARG A 154 2.46 -13.31 6.02
CA ARG A 154 3.07 -14.41 5.29
C ARG A 154 4.18 -13.91 4.37
N TYR A 155 3.93 -12.82 3.64
CA TYR A 155 4.95 -12.20 2.79
C TYR A 155 6.20 -11.82 3.61
N LEU A 156 6.02 -11.14 4.75
CA LEU A 156 7.11 -10.70 5.61
C LEU A 156 7.93 -11.87 6.16
N LYS A 157 7.30 -13.02 6.45
CA LYS A 157 8.05 -14.22 6.86
C LYS A 157 9.01 -14.69 5.79
N ARG A 158 8.64 -14.53 4.52
CA ARG A 158 9.51 -14.90 3.40
C ARG A 158 10.64 -13.89 3.21
N VAL A 159 10.34 -12.60 3.31
CA VAL A 159 11.37 -11.54 3.26
C VAL A 159 12.37 -11.70 4.41
N GLN A 160 11.91 -11.94 5.64
CA GLN A 160 12.76 -12.19 6.80
C GLN A 160 13.65 -13.42 6.61
N ALA A 161 13.09 -14.50 6.05
CA ALA A 161 13.84 -15.70 5.71
C ALA A 161 14.91 -15.41 4.64
N ALA A 162 14.58 -14.62 3.60
CA ALA A 162 15.50 -14.20 2.55
C ALA A 162 16.72 -13.44 3.10
N TYR A 163 16.50 -12.46 3.99
CA TYR A 163 17.60 -11.76 4.68
C TYR A 163 18.43 -12.67 5.59
N SER A 164 17.85 -13.77 6.07
CA SER A 164 18.54 -14.78 6.88
C SER A 164 19.25 -15.85 6.03
N GLY A 165 19.31 -15.67 4.70
CA GLY A 165 19.96 -16.59 3.75
C GLY A 165 19.12 -17.77 3.29
N LYS A 166 17.85 -17.86 3.67
CA LYS A 166 16.90 -18.87 3.19
C LYS A 166 16.09 -18.31 2.02
N TYR A 167 15.96 -19.02 0.91
CA TYR A 167 15.39 -18.48 -0.35
C TYR A 167 16.32 -17.43 -1.00
N GLN A 168 17.63 -17.69 -1.09
CA GLN A 168 18.57 -16.77 -1.75
C GLN A 168 18.21 -16.47 -3.21
N GLU A 169 17.66 -17.43 -3.95
CA GLU A 169 17.18 -17.25 -5.32
C GLU A 169 16.19 -16.08 -5.48
N ASP A 170 15.33 -15.90 -4.48
CA ASP A 170 14.33 -14.85 -4.41
C ASP A 170 14.97 -13.47 -4.16
N PHE A 171 15.98 -13.42 -3.28
CA PHE A 171 16.75 -12.22 -3.01
C PHE A 171 17.61 -11.83 -4.22
N GLU A 172 18.29 -12.79 -4.84
CA GLU A 172 19.16 -12.56 -5.99
C GLU A 172 18.39 -12.03 -7.19
N LYS A 173 17.19 -12.58 -7.44
CA LYS A 173 16.33 -12.12 -8.52
C LYS A 173 15.91 -10.65 -8.37
N TYR A 174 15.70 -10.19 -7.14
CA TYR A 174 15.26 -8.82 -6.83
C TYR A 174 16.33 -8.04 -6.07
N ARG A 175 17.61 -8.35 -6.33
CA ARG A 175 18.75 -7.81 -5.59
C ARG A 175 18.77 -6.28 -5.59
N ASP A 176 18.56 -5.67 -6.76
CA ASP A 176 18.55 -4.21 -6.93
C ASP A 176 17.53 -3.51 -6.03
N TYR A 177 16.45 -4.21 -5.67
CA TYR A 177 15.45 -3.73 -4.73
C TYR A 177 15.88 -4.00 -3.29
N PHE A 178 16.20 -5.24 -2.94
CA PHE A 178 16.49 -5.61 -1.55
C PHE A 178 17.80 -5.03 -1.00
N GLU A 179 18.78 -4.73 -1.86
CA GLU A 179 20.03 -4.04 -1.48
C GLU A 179 19.80 -2.56 -1.12
N LYS A 180 18.61 -2.00 -1.34
CA LYS A 180 18.25 -0.67 -0.83
C LYS A 180 17.98 -0.66 0.67
N PHE A 181 17.96 -1.83 1.32
CA PHE A 181 17.67 -1.99 2.72
C PHE A 181 18.79 -2.73 3.45
N ASP A 182 19.18 -2.23 4.61
CA ASP A 182 20.18 -2.82 5.49
C ASP A 182 19.54 -3.89 6.40
N GLY A 183 19.07 -4.97 5.77
CA GLY A 183 18.39 -6.07 6.46
C GLY A 183 16.88 -5.90 6.64
N PHE A 184 16.28 -6.87 7.34
CA PHE A 184 14.82 -6.95 7.53
C PHE A 184 14.24 -5.80 8.37
N GLU A 185 14.99 -5.32 9.36
CA GLU A 185 14.57 -4.23 10.23
C GLU A 185 14.47 -2.91 9.45
N ASP A 186 15.52 -2.55 8.70
CA ASP A 186 15.53 -1.37 7.84
C ASP A 186 14.49 -1.46 6.72
N PHE A 187 14.25 -2.67 6.17
CA PHE A 187 13.12 -2.93 5.27
C PHE A 187 11.79 -2.56 5.92
N CYS A 188 11.54 -3.04 7.15
CA CYS A 188 10.31 -2.74 7.87
C CYS A 188 10.16 -1.25 8.17
N ASP A 189 11.22 -0.58 8.60
CA ASP A 189 11.18 0.84 8.95
C ASP A 189 10.97 1.74 7.72
N LYS A 190 11.68 1.47 6.61
CA LYS A 190 11.51 2.23 5.36
C LYS A 190 10.13 2.05 4.73
N HIS A 191 9.45 0.92 4.98
CA HIS A 191 8.07 0.68 4.55
C HIS A 191 7.00 1.07 5.56
N PHE A 192 7.38 1.59 6.74
CA PHE A 192 6.48 1.96 7.84
C PHE A 192 5.68 0.76 8.38
N LEU A 193 6.35 -0.36 8.63
CA LEU A 193 5.74 -1.62 9.07
C LEU A 193 5.89 -1.88 10.58
N ARG A 194 6.86 -1.23 11.24
CA ARG A 194 7.09 -1.34 12.69
C ARG A 194 5.93 -0.74 13.47
N GLY A 195 5.36 -1.51 14.39
CA GLY A 195 4.14 -1.19 15.11
C GLY A 195 2.84 -1.40 14.30
N VAL A 196 2.93 -1.97 13.09
CA VAL A 196 1.79 -2.20 12.18
C VAL A 196 1.68 -3.68 11.80
N TYR A 197 2.71 -4.21 11.13
CA TYR A 197 2.79 -5.62 10.71
C TYR A 197 3.87 -6.39 11.46
N VAL A 198 4.81 -5.68 12.08
CA VAL A 198 5.80 -6.23 12.99
C VAL A 198 5.76 -5.46 14.31
N ASP A 199 6.03 -6.13 15.43
CA ASP A 199 6.10 -5.49 16.74
C ASP A 199 7.35 -4.59 16.88
N ASN A 200 7.53 -3.97 18.05
CA ASN A 200 8.66 -3.08 18.29
C ASN A 200 10.02 -3.79 18.28
N ASN A 201 10.04 -5.12 18.35
CA ASN A 201 11.23 -5.97 18.25
C ASN A 201 11.29 -6.70 16.89
N TYR A 202 10.53 -6.21 15.88
CA TYR A 202 10.44 -6.78 14.54
C TYR A 202 9.91 -8.22 14.47
N GLY A 203 9.18 -8.66 15.50
CA GLY A 203 8.40 -9.89 15.49
C GLY A 203 7.17 -9.76 14.58
N ILE A 204 7.00 -10.67 13.62
CA ILE A 204 5.90 -10.60 12.64
C ILE A 204 4.56 -10.90 13.31
N MET A 205 3.61 -9.98 13.21
CA MET A 205 2.26 -10.11 13.77
C MET A 205 1.37 -10.92 12.82
N GLU A 206 1.11 -12.18 13.15
CA GLU A 206 0.23 -13.04 12.34
C GLU A 206 -1.25 -12.72 12.55
N TYR A 207 -1.93 -12.26 11.50
CA TYR A 207 -3.37 -11.99 11.49
C TYR A 207 -4.12 -12.87 10.48
N SER A 208 -3.44 -13.36 9.44
CA SER A 208 -4.09 -14.10 8.35
C SER A 208 -4.41 -15.56 8.64
N LYS A 209 -4.02 -16.06 9.82
CA LYS A 209 -4.26 -17.45 10.26
C LYS A 209 -5.29 -17.57 11.37
N GLN A 210 -5.65 -16.45 12.00
CA GLN A 210 -6.47 -16.46 13.20
C GLN A 210 -7.84 -15.88 12.89
N GLY A 211 -8.89 -16.58 13.31
CA GLY A 211 -10.25 -16.05 13.26
C GLY A 211 -10.97 -16.23 11.92
N SER A 212 -12.14 -15.61 11.83
CA SER A 212 -12.98 -15.61 10.63
C SER A 212 -12.46 -14.63 9.58
N PRO A 213 -12.85 -14.77 8.30
CA PRO A 213 -12.50 -13.81 7.26
C PRO A 213 -12.89 -12.36 7.60
N GLU A 214 -13.99 -12.14 8.31
CA GLU A 214 -14.43 -10.84 8.80
C GLU A 214 -13.43 -10.27 9.82
N LYS A 215 -12.92 -11.10 10.73
CA LYS A 215 -11.87 -10.69 11.66
C LYS A 215 -10.60 -10.27 10.94
N VAL A 216 -10.24 -10.98 9.87
CA VAL A 216 -9.11 -10.61 9.00
C VAL A 216 -9.35 -9.24 8.34
N VAL A 217 -10.58 -8.93 7.89
CA VAL A 217 -10.91 -7.59 7.36
C VAL A 217 -10.72 -6.50 8.42
N GLU A 218 -11.25 -6.71 9.63
CA GLU A 218 -11.08 -5.77 10.74
C GLU A 218 -9.60 -5.52 11.06
N ASP A 219 -8.80 -6.59 11.09
CA ASP A 219 -7.36 -6.54 11.32
C ASP A 219 -6.61 -5.75 10.23
N ILE A 220 -7.06 -5.83 8.97
CA ILE A 220 -6.50 -5.05 7.87
C ILE A 220 -6.87 -3.58 8.01
N LEU A 221 -8.13 -3.26 8.30
CA LEU A 221 -8.60 -1.88 8.52
C LEU A 221 -7.84 -1.22 9.68
N MET A 222 -7.62 -1.94 10.77
CA MET A 222 -6.80 -1.48 11.89
C MET A 222 -5.37 -1.16 11.44
N ARG A 223 -4.75 -2.03 10.63
CA ARG A 223 -3.37 -1.83 10.13
C ARG A 223 -3.26 -0.67 9.16
N ILE A 224 -4.26 -0.43 8.31
CA ILE A 224 -4.33 0.76 7.45
C ILE A 224 -4.32 2.02 8.33
N ASN A 225 -5.13 2.07 9.39
CA ASN A 225 -5.14 3.20 10.33
C ASN A 225 -3.78 3.37 11.04
N GLN A 226 -3.23 2.28 11.58
CA GLN A 226 -1.92 2.31 12.26
C GLN A 226 -0.80 2.78 11.32
N ARG A 227 -0.81 2.34 10.06
CA ARG A 227 0.20 2.76 9.08
C ARG A 227 0.05 4.24 8.72
N ALA A 228 -1.17 4.75 8.54
CA ALA A 228 -1.41 6.17 8.32
C ALA A 228 -0.85 7.01 9.47
N GLU A 229 -1.09 6.57 10.70
CA GLU A 229 -0.57 7.15 11.93
C GLU A 229 0.97 7.18 12.01
N VAL A 230 1.62 6.05 11.70
CA VAL A 230 3.09 5.96 11.67
C VAL A 230 3.68 6.90 10.61
N ILE A 231 3.09 6.95 9.41
CA ILE A 231 3.53 7.85 8.33
C ILE A 231 3.37 9.32 8.75
N ALA A 232 2.23 9.69 9.34
CA ALA A 232 1.95 11.08 9.76
C ALA A 232 2.85 11.57 10.90
N ARG A 233 3.45 10.65 11.67
CA ARG A 233 4.44 10.97 12.72
C ARG A 233 5.89 10.87 12.23
N SER A 234 6.12 10.44 10.99
CA SER A 234 7.45 10.26 10.43
C SER A 234 8.13 11.57 10.04
N GLN A 235 9.43 11.49 9.74
CA GLN A 235 10.21 12.59 9.15
C GLN A 235 9.68 13.10 7.79
N TYR A 236 8.80 12.34 7.14
CA TYR A 236 8.23 12.71 5.84
C TYR A 236 6.92 13.50 5.95
N ALA A 237 6.32 13.58 7.14
CA ALA A 237 4.99 14.16 7.34
C ALA A 237 4.86 15.58 6.77
N LYS A 238 5.84 16.46 7.04
CA LYS A 238 5.84 17.83 6.50
C LYS A 238 5.95 17.87 4.97
N LYS A 239 6.76 17.01 4.37
CA LYS A 239 6.92 16.93 2.91
C LYS A 239 5.67 16.40 2.23
N LEU A 240 5.00 15.43 2.86
CA LEU A 240 3.71 14.93 2.41
C LEU A 240 2.66 16.03 2.47
N TRP A 241 2.59 16.77 3.57
CA TRP A 241 1.69 17.91 3.70
C TRP A 241 1.90 18.96 2.60
N ASP A 242 3.16 19.31 2.33
CA ASP A 242 3.49 20.28 1.28
C ASP A 242 3.15 19.75 -0.12
N TYR A 243 3.35 18.46 -0.36
CA TYR A 243 2.93 17.80 -1.60
C TYR A 243 1.40 17.82 -1.77
N PHE A 244 0.67 17.45 -0.73
CA PHE A 244 -0.80 17.46 -0.71
C PHE A 244 -1.34 18.89 -0.92
N GLY A 245 -0.65 19.90 -0.39
CA GLY A 245 -0.96 21.30 -0.63
C GLY A 245 -0.79 21.70 -2.10
N LYS A 246 0.28 21.26 -2.76
CA LYS A 246 0.48 21.48 -4.20
C LYS A 246 -0.60 20.80 -5.05
N CYS A 247 -1.13 19.67 -4.58
CA CYS A 247 -2.26 18.97 -5.20
C CYS A 247 -3.62 19.58 -4.83
N SER A 248 -3.67 20.67 -4.05
CA SER A 248 -4.92 21.30 -3.60
C SER A 248 -5.87 20.34 -2.84
N VAL A 249 -5.32 19.31 -2.18
CA VAL A 249 -6.11 18.38 -1.35
C VAL A 249 -6.07 18.75 0.15
N VAL A 250 -5.26 19.75 0.50
CA VAL A 250 -5.28 20.45 1.80
C VAL A 250 -5.21 21.95 1.59
N ASN A 251 -5.87 22.70 2.47
CA ASN A 251 -5.70 24.15 2.53
C ASN A 251 -4.36 24.45 3.21
N THR A 252 -3.40 24.94 2.44
CA THR A 252 -2.12 25.44 2.96
C THR A 252 -2.17 26.91 3.37
N ALA A 253 -3.29 27.59 3.13
CA ALA A 253 -3.52 28.96 3.55
C ALA A 253 -3.79 29.02 5.06
N THR A 254 -2.73 28.94 5.86
CA THR A 254 -2.48 29.62 7.14
C THR A 254 -1.28 28.94 7.83
N ALA A 255 -0.14 29.62 7.82
CA ALA A 255 0.88 29.59 8.85
C ALA A 255 1.49 30.98 8.94
#